data_AF-A0A7C5YN82-F1
#
_entry.id   AF-A0A7C5YN82-F1
#
_cell.length_a   1.000
_cell.length_b   1.000
_cell.length_c   1.000
_cell.angle_alpha   90.00
_cell.angle_beta   90.00
_cell.angle_gamma   90.00
#
_symmetry.space_group_name_H-M   'P 1'
#
loop_
_entity.id
_entity.type
_entity.pdbx_description
1 polymer ?
#
loop_
_entity_poly.entity_id
_entity_poly.type
_entity_poly.pdbx_seq_one_letter_code
_entity_poly.pdbx_strand_id
1 'polypeptide(L)'
;MRRRESGRVLGIVVFLALLAVLGVGAWYFFVYTKSPQFALNQFFAAAKANDSQKVEQYVDKSGAIVSMLATAAAMNPNMGAIDPVRGIYPGYGGNDLGQTQKVQIQSVAVEGDRAKAQVVMEVLVNGKTETIRPTYVLVKGDDGWKVHVQDTMFGSFNEFVRPAARQSLVRQLRSIANSPVGGMVRQQLQMLRPEIDRYPQFAQVLKEAGLL
;
A
#
# COMPACT_ATOMS: atom_id res chain seq x y z
N MET A 1 52.83 -38.29 -1.07
CA MET A 1 52.49 -37.02 -0.39
C MET A 1 51.20 -36.34 -0.91
N ARG A 2 50.76 -36.57 -2.16
CA ARG A 2 49.55 -35.95 -2.77
C ARG A 2 48.16 -36.18 -2.09
N ARG A 3 47.98 -37.23 -1.26
CA ARG A 3 46.70 -37.52 -0.57
C ARG A 3 46.42 -36.64 0.67
N ARG A 4 47.45 -36.04 1.27
CA ARG A 4 47.31 -35.18 2.47
C ARG A 4 46.95 -33.73 2.12
N GLU A 5 47.36 -33.25 0.95
CA GLU A 5 47.02 -31.92 0.45
C GLU A 5 45.56 -31.85 -0.03
N SER A 6 45.06 -32.91 -0.67
CA SER A 6 43.70 -32.99 -1.17
C SER A 6 42.64 -32.99 -0.06
N GLY A 7 42.90 -33.63 1.09
CA GLY A 7 42.00 -33.57 2.25
C GLY A 7 41.94 -32.19 2.93
N ARG A 8 43.07 -31.46 2.95
CA ARG A 8 43.11 -30.07 3.45
C ARG A 8 42.38 -29.11 2.53
N VAL A 9 42.58 -29.23 1.22
CA VAL A 9 41.88 -28.41 0.22
C VAL A 9 40.38 -28.69 0.25
N LEU A 10 39.96 -29.96 0.33
CA LEU A 10 38.54 -30.31 0.47
C LEU A 10 37.93 -29.74 1.75
N GLY A 11 38.64 -29.82 2.88
CA GLY A 11 38.20 -29.25 4.16
C GLY A 11 38.04 -27.73 4.10
N ILE A 12 38.96 -27.02 3.43
CA ILE A 12 38.87 -25.57 3.22
C ILE A 12 37.68 -25.22 2.32
N VAL A 13 37.46 -25.97 1.24
CA VAL A 13 36.33 -25.73 0.32
C VAL A 13 34.99 -25.97 1.02
N VAL A 14 34.85 -27.04 1.81
CA VAL A 14 33.63 -27.31 2.59
C VAL A 14 33.40 -26.23 3.64
N PHE A 15 34.45 -25.78 4.32
CA PHE A 15 34.37 -24.71 5.30
C PHE A 15 33.95 -23.37 4.66
N LEU A 16 34.51 -23.01 3.50
CA LEU A 16 34.12 -21.82 2.75
C LEU A 16 32.67 -21.90 2.24
N ALA A 17 32.22 -23.08 1.80
CA ALA A 17 30.83 -23.31 1.41
C ALA A 17 29.87 -23.13 2.59
N LEU A 18 30.21 -23.66 3.77
CA LEU A 18 29.42 -23.46 4.98
C LEU A 18 29.37 -22.00 5.42
N LEU A 19 30.50 -21.28 5.36
CA LEU A 19 30.54 -19.84 5.61
C LEU A 19 29.70 -19.05 4.60
N ALA A 20 29.69 -19.45 3.33
CA ALA A 20 28.86 -18.82 2.32
C ALA A 20 27.36 -19.04 2.60
N VAL A 21 26.95 -20.25 2.98
CA VAL A 21 25.55 -20.55 3.36
C VAL A 21 25.14 -19.76 4.61
N LEU A 22 26.01 -19.72 5.63
CA LEU A 22 25.76 -18.94 6.84
C LEU A 22 25.73 -17.44 6.56
N GLY A 23 26.60 -16.94 5.68
CA GLY A 23 26.63 -15.54 5.25
C GLY A 23 25.36 -15.14 4.48
N VAL A 24 24.88 -15.99 3.57
CA VAL A 24 23.61 -15.77 2.85
C VAL A 24 22.42 -15.82 3.82
N GLY A 25 22.41 -16.78 4.74
CA GLY A 25 21.38 -16.87 5.79
C GLY A 25 21.37 -15.63 6.69
N ALA A 26 22.53 -15.20 7.17
CA ALA A 26 22.66 -14.00 7.98
C ALA A 26 22.21 -12.75 7.20
N TRP A 27 22.62 -12.59 5.94
CA TRP A 27 22.17 -11.46 5.12
C TRP A 27 20.65 -11.46 4.93
N TYR A 28 20.05 -12.63 4.65
CA TYR A 28 18.60 -12.77 4.52
C TYR A 28 17.88 -12.31 5.81
N PHE A 29 18.31 -12.81 6.97
CA PHE A 29 17.66 -12.53 8.25
C PHE A 29 17.96 -11.14 8.84
N PHE A 30 19.13 -10.55 8.56
CA PHE A 30 19.51 -9.26 9.14
C PHE A 30 19.25 -8.08 8.21
N VAL A 31 19.25 -8.28 6.89
CA VAL A 31 19.12 -7.21 5.91
C VAL A 31 17.80 -7.31 5.15
N TYR A 32 17.49 -8.48 4.56
CA TYR A 32 16.32 -8.61 3.69
C TYR A 32 15.00 -8.54 4.45
N THR A 33 14.85 -9.26 5.56
CA THR A 33 13.64 -9.22 6.40
C THR A 33 13.33 -7.83 6.96
N LYS A 34 14.35 -6.96 7.06
CA LYS A 34 14.23 -5.56 7.50
C LYS A 34 14.09 -4.58 6.35
N SER A 35 13.97 -5.06 5.11
CA SER A 35 13.84 -4.22 3.93
C SER A 35 12.38 -3.80 3.67
N PRO A 36 12.15 -2.63 3.07
CA PRO A 36 10.80 -2.22 2.66
C PRO A 36 10.20 -3.17 1.62
N GLN A 37 11.02 -3.77 0.76
CA GLN A 37 10.56 -4.74 -0.23
C GLN A 37 9.99 -6.00 0.43
N PHE A 38 10.60 -6.48 1.51
CA PHE A 38 10.09 -7.62 2.27
C PHE A 38 8.74 -7.31 2.90
N ALA A 39 8.62 -6.18 3.60
CA ALA A 39 7.35 -5.77 4.21
C ALA A 39 6.22 -5.64 3.17
N LEU A 40 6.54 -5.06 1.99
CA LEU A 40 5.57 -4.94 0.90
C LEU A 40 5.14 -6.31 0.35
N ASN A 41 6.07 -7.25 0.20
CA ASN A 41 5.73 -8.62 -0.20
C ASN A 41 4.85 -9.33 0.83
N GLN A 42 5.11 -9.14 2.13
CA GLN A 42 4.29 -9.72 3.19
C GLN A 42 2.88 -9.11 3.20
N PHE A 43 2.78 -7.79 3.01
CA PHE A 43 1.50 -7.11 2.82
C PHE A 43 0.72 -7.72 1.64
N PHE A 44 1.33 -7.88 0.46
CA PHE A 44 0.67 -8.47 -0.70
C PHE A 44 0.24 -9.92 -0.48
N ALA A 45 1.08 -10.73 0.17
CA ALA A 45 0.75 -12.09 0.51
C ALA A 45 -0.45 -12.16 1.47
N ALA A 46 -0.45 -11.33 2.51
CA ALA A 46 -1.55 -11.25 3.48
C ALA A 46 -2.85 -10.75 2.85
N ALA A 47 -2.78 -9.68 2.04
CA ALA A 47 -3.94 -9.11 1.35
C ALA A 47 -4.54 -10.10 0.34
N LYS A 48 -3.70 -10.80 -0.43
CA LYS A 48 -4.13 -11.88 -1.33
C LYS A 48 -4.81 -13.03 -0.60
N ALA A 49 -4.33 -13.36 0.59
CA ALA A 49 -4.91 -14.40 1.44
C ALA A 49 -6.18 -13.95 2.19
N ASN A 50 -6.58 -12.67 2.08
CA ASN A 50 -7.62 -12.05 2.92
C ASN A 50 -7.37 -12.23 4.43
N ASP A 51 -6.10 -12.30 4.85
CA ASP A 51 -5.69 -12.41 6.24
C ASP A 51 -5.62 -11.01 6.87
N SER A 52 -6.77 -10.53 7.35
CA SER A 52 -6.89 -9.17 7.90
C SER A 52 -5.95 -8.92 9.07
N GLN A 53 -5.73 -9.91 9.94
CA GLN A 53 -4.83 -9.79 11.08
C GLN A 53 -3.38 -9.55 10.64
N LYS A 54 -2.89 -10.26 9.62
CA LYS A 54 -1.56 -10.01 9.08
C LYS A 54 -1.49 -8.71 8.29
N VAL A 55 -2.56 -8.35 7.56
CA VAL A 55 -2.61 -7.08 6.86
C VAL A 55 -2.40 -5.92 7.84
N GLU A 56 -3.08 -5.91 8.99
CA GLU A 56 -2.91 -4.86 10.01
C GLU A 56 -1.47 -4.73 10.52
N GLN A 57 -0.68 -5.80 10.51
CA GLN A 57 0.73 -5.76 10.95
C GLN A 57 1.64 -5.01 9.97
N TYR A 58 1.28 -4.97 8.69
CA TYR A 58 2.09 -4.40 7.61
C TYR A 58 1.54 -3.10 7.04
N VAL A 59 0.49 -2.53 7.63
CA VAL A 59 -0.08 -1.25 7.20
C VAL A 59 0.03 -0.20 8.29
N ASP A 60 0.26 1.03 7.85
CA ASP A 60 0.13 2.22 8.67
C ASP A 60 -1.07 3.03 8.16
N LYS A 61 -2.10 3.09 9.01
CA LYS A 61 -3.34 3.83 8.78
C LYS A 61 -3.32 5.22 9.42
N SER A 62 -2.19 5.64 9.99
CA SER A 62 -2.01 7.01 10.46
C SER A 62 -2.01 7.95 9.26
N GLY A 63 -2.85 8.97 9.31
CA GLY A 63 -3.04 9.90 8.20
C GLY A 63 -4.33 10.67 8.38
N ALA A 64 -4.26 12.00 8.31
CA ALA A 64 -5.40 12.84 8.67
C ALA A 64 -6.64 12.60 7.77
N ILE A 65 -6.44 12.32 6.48
CA ILE A 65 -7.54 11.99 5.55
C ILE A 65 -8.11 10.61 5.90
N VAL A 66 -7.26 9.62 6.18
CA VAL A 66 -7.71 8.27 6.58
C VAL A 66 -8.46 8.32 7.91
N SER A 67 -7.96 9.07 8.89
CA SER A 67 -8.61 9.26 10.19
C SER A 67 -9.97 9.97 10.06
N MET A 68 -10.07 10.99 9.18
CA MET A 68 -11.35 11.64 8.89
C MET A 68 -12.34 10.66 8.25
N LEU A 69 -11.90 9.85 7.27
CA LEU A 69 -12.75 8.83 6.65
C LEU A 69 -13.23 7.78 7.66
N ALA A 70 -12.34 7.32 8.54
CA ALA A 70 -12.69 6.40 9.62
C ALA A 70 -13.70 7.00 10.59
N THR A 71 -13.53 8.28 10.96
CA THR A 71 -14.46 9.00 11.83
C THR A 71 -15.83 9.16 11.17
N ALA A 72 -15.86 9.53 9.89
CA ALA A 72 -17.10 9.64 9.12
C ALA A 72 -17.83 8.29 9.00
N ALA A 73 -17.09 7.20 8.77
CA ALA A 73 -17.63 5.85 8.74
C ALA A 73 -18.21 5.43 10.11
N ALA A 74 -17.54 5.75 11.22
CA ALA A 74 -18.04 5.47 12.56
C ALA A 74 -19.33 6.24 12.90
N MET A 75 -19.52 7.44 12.33
CA MET A 75 -20.72 8.26 12.51
C MET A 75 -21.90 7.82 11.62
N ASN A 76 -21.68 6.95 10.64
CA ASN A 76 -22.72 6.44 9.75
C ASN A 76 -22.78 4.90 9.78
N PRO A 77 -23.74 4.31 10.51
CA PRO A 77 -23.85 2.85 10.64
C PRO A 77 -24.09 2.14 9.29
N ASN A 78 -24.59 2.86 8.27
CA ASN A 78 -24.79 2.33 6.93
C ASN A 78 -23.51 2.35 6.06
N MET A 79 -22.44 3.02 6.50
CA MET A 79 -21.16 3.03 5.77
C MET A 79 -20.22 1.90 6.16
N GLY A 80 -20.56 1.11 7.20
CA GLY A 80 -19.72 0.01 7.69
C GLY A 80 -18.30 0.46 8.05
N ALA A 81 -17.47 -0.46 8.55
CA ALA A 81 -16.05 -0.18 8.69
C ALA A 81 -15.43 -0.12 7.27
N ILE A 82 -15.29 1.09 6.72
CA ILE A 82 -14.54 1.29 5.48
C ILE A 82 -13.07 1.05 5.79
N ASP A 83 -12.58 -0.15 5.48
CA ASP A 83 -11.15 -0.45 5.58
C ASP A 83 -10.41 0.24 4.41
N PRO A 84 -9.59 1.27 4.68
CA PRO A 84 -8.90 2.02 3.64
C PRO A 84 -7.90 1.15 2.87
N VAL A 85 -7.51 -0.01 3.40
CA VAL A 85 -6.62 -0.96 2.71
C VAL A 85 -7.28 -1.54 1.45
N ARG A 86 -8.61 -1.66 1.45
CA ARG A 86 -9.36 -2.11 0.26
C ARG A 86 -9.14 -1.18 -0.94
N GLY A 87 -8.88 0.09 -0.69
CA GLY A 87 -8.58 1.09 -1.71
C GLY A 87 -7.23 0.88 -2.40
N ILE A 88 -6.25 0.31 -1.69
CA ILE A 88 -4.89 0.13 -2.22
C ILE A 88 -4.63 -1.27 -2.75
N TYR A 89 -5.42 -2.28 -2.36
CA TYR A 89 -5.28 -3.65 -2.90
C TYR A 89 -6.63 -4.19 -3.42
N PRO A 90 -6.90 -4.10 -4.75
CA PRO A 90 -8.13 -4.64 -5.33
C PRO A 90 -8.27 -6.15 -5.09
N GLY A 91 -9.40 -6.57 -4.51
CA GLY A 91 -9.70 -7.97 -4.18
C GLY A 91 -9.51 -8.31 -2.70
N TYR A 92 -8.97 -7.39 -1.90
CA TYR A 92 -8.95 -7.51 -0.44
C TYR A 92 -10.29 -7.05 0.16
N GLY A 93 -10.89 -7.89 1.00
CA GLY A 93 -12.18 -7.64 1.66
C GLY A 93 -13.40 -7.53 0.73
N GLY A 94 -13.22 -7.69 -0.60
CA GLY A 94 -14.28 -7.65 -1.60
C GLY A 94 -13.77 -7.30 -3.00
N ASN A 95 -14.62 -7.44 -4.03
CA ASN A 95 -14.24 -7.31 -5.45
C ASN A 95 -14.73 -6.01 -6.11
N ASP A 96 -15.20 -5.04 -5.33
CA ASP A 96 -15.83 -3.81 -5.84
C ASP A 96 -14.88 -2.97 -6.72
N LEU A 97 -13.58 -3.04 -6.44
CA LEU A 97 -12.51 -2.37 -7.21
C LEU A 97 -11.80 -3.32 -8.19
N GLY A 98 -12.31 -4.54 -8.34
CA GLY A 98 -11.70 -5.63 -9.08
C GLY A 98 -10.93 -6.60 -8.19
N GLN A 99 -10.32 -7.61 -8.82
CA GLN A 99 -9.54 -8.65 -8.16
C GLN A 99 -8.13 -8.71 -8.72
N THR A 100 -7.12 -8.50 -7.88
CA THR A 100 -5.71 -8.59 -8.27
C THR A 100 -5.33 -10.03 -8.64
N GLN A 101 -4.93 -10.26 -9.89
CA GLN A 101 -4.44 -11.55 -10.38
C GLN A 101 -2.92 -11.69 -10.19
N LYS A 102 -2.18 -10.62 -10.48
CA LYS A 102 -0.72 -10.59 -10.43
C LYS A 102 -0.22 -9.28 -9.86
N VAL A 103 0.85 -9.35 -9.07
CA VAL A 103 1.54 -8.19 -8.50
C VAL A 103 3.03 -8.37 -8.71
N GLN A 104 3.71 -7.31 -9.15
CA GLN A 104 5.15 -7.28 -9.32
C GLN A 104 5.72 -5.95 -8.83
N ILE A 105 6.68 -6.00 -7.92
CA ILE A 105 7.47 -4.84 -7.49
C ILE A 105 8.55 -4.62 -8.55
N GLN A 106 8.54 -3.48 -9.23
CA GLN A 106 9.53 -3.13 -10.25
C GLN A 106 10.79 -2.53 -9.64
N SER A 107 10.62 -1.59 -8.71
CA SER A 107 11.73 -0.90 -8.05
C SER A 107 11.30 -0.42 -6.67
N VAL A 108 12.29 -0.25 -5.79
CA VAL A 108 12.10 0.33 -4.46
C VAL A 108 13.20 1.35 -4.24
N ALA A 109 12.82 2.60 -4.00
CA ALA A 109 13.71 3.69 -3.63
C ALA A 109 13.51 4.01 -2.14
N VAL A 110 14.60 4.11 -1.38
CA VAL A 110 14.57 4.37 0.06
C VAL A 110 15.19 5.73 0.34
N GLU A 111 14.47 6.56 1.06
CA GLU A 111 14.84 7.94 1.45
C GLU A 111 14.62 8.08 2.96
N GLY A 112 15.68 7.81 3.73
CA GLY A 112 15.61 7.82 5.20
C GLY A 112 14.60 6.80 5.74
N ASP A 113 13.60 7.30 6.46
CA ASP A 113 12.52 6.48 7.05
C ASP A 113 11.30 6.33 6.13
N ARG A 114 11.43 6.68 4.85
CA ARG A 114 10.40 6.44 3.82
C ARG A 114 10.95 5.62 2.67
N ALA A 115 10.09 4.84 2.03
CA ALA A 115 10.41 4.15 0.80
C ALA A 115 9.25 4.27 -0.20
N LYS A 116 9.57 4.37 -1.48
CA LYS A 116 8.61 4.38 -2.59
C LYS A 116 8.88 3.18 -3.47
N ALA A 117 7.87 2.34 -3.65
CA ALA A 117 7.94 1.14 -4.48
C ALA A 117 7.05 1.32 -5.71
N GLN A 118 7.62 1.18 -6.90
CA GLN A 118 6.85 1.13 -8.14
C GLN A 118 6.32 -0.29 -8.32
N VAL A 119 5.00 -0.44 -8.43
CA VAL A 119 4.33 -1.74 -8.49
C VAL A 119 3.50 -1.82 -9.76
N VAL A 120 3.53 -2.97 -10.43
CA VAL A 120 2.61 -3.30 -11.51
C VAL A 120 1.63 -4.34 -11.00
N MET A 121 0.34 -4.07 -11.16
CA MET A 121 -0.72 -5.00 -10.79
C MET A 121 -1.59 -5.29 -12.01
N GLU A 122 -1.91 -6.56 -12.23
CA GLU A 122 -2.93 -6.99 -13.17
C GLU A 122 -4.21 -7.27 -12.38
N VAL A 123 -5.27 -6.50 -12.66
CA VAL A 123 -6.52 -6.51 -11.92
C VAL A 123 -7.65 -6.93 -12.85
N LEU A 124 -8.38 -7.98 -12.46
CA LEU A 124 -9.61 -8.38 -13.14
C LEU A 124 -10.74 -7.46 -12.74
N VAL A 125 -11.35 -6.76 -13.70
CA VAL A 125 -12.54 -5.97 -13.46
C VAL A 125 -13.59 -6.22 -14.53
N ASN A 126 -14.81 -6.58 -14.11
CA ASN A 126 -15.93 -6.88 -15.02
C ASN A 126 -15.55 -7.88 -16.13
N GLY A 127 -14.74 -8.90 -15.80
CA GLY A 127 -14.28 -9.91 -16.75
C GLY A 127 -13.10 -9.50 -17.65
N LYS A 128 -12.59 -8.27 -17.53
CA LYS A 128 -11.42 -7.79 -18.29
C LYS A 128 -10.23 -7.56 -17.37
N THR A 129 -9.05 -8.04 -17.77
CA THR A 129 -7.80 -7.74 -17.08
C THR A 129 -7.30 -6.34 -17.46
N GLU A 130 -7.09 -5.48 -16.47
CA GLU A 130 -6.50 -4.16 -16.60
C GLU A 130 -5.16 -4.13 -15.86
N THR A 131 -4.19 -3.37 -16.38
CA THR A 131 -2.89 -3.20 -15.73
C THR A 131 -2.82 -1.81 -15.12
N ILE A 132 -2.55 -1.74 -13.81
CA ILE A 132 -2.35 -0.50 -13.07
C ILE A 132 -0.91 -0.44 -12.55
N ARG A 133 -0.39 0.79 -12.37
CA ARG A 133 1.01 1.04 -11.99
C ARG A 133 1.11 1.94 -10.75
N PRO A 134 0.55 1.56 -9.60
CA PRO A 134 0.60 2.38 -8.41
C PRO A 134 2.01 2.46 -7.81
N THR A 135 2.29 3.59 -7.19
CA THR A 135 3.40 3.77 -6.25
C THR A 135 2.94 3.46 -4.83
N TYR A 136 3.53 2.44 -4.23
CA TYR A 136 3.36 2.13 -2.81
C TYR A 136 4.34 2.92 -1.97
N VAL A 137 3.84 3.58 -0.93
CA VAL A 137 4.67 4.32 0.02
C VAL A 137 4.75 3.53 1.31
N LEU A 138 5.97 3.27 1.76
CA LEU A 138 6.25 2.64 3.04
C LEU A 138 6.91 3.65 3.98
N VAL A 139 6.62 3.50 5.26
CA VAL A 139 7.24 4.25 6.34
C VAL A 139 7.88 3.27 7.32
N LYS A 140 9.04 3.65 7.84
CA LYS A 140 9.76 2.88 8.85
C LYS A 140 9.32 3.35 10.23
N GLY A 141 8.69 2.46 10.98
CA GLY A 141 8.41 2.66 12.40
C GLY A 141 9.28 1.75 13.28
N ASP A 142 8.98 1.73 14.57
CA ASP A 142 9.69 0.92 15.57
C ASP A 142 9.59 -0.59 15.28
N ASP A 143 8.43 -1.03 14.79
CA ASP A 143 8.17 -2.43 14.43
C ASP A 143 8.69 -2.83 13.04
N GLY A 144 9.28 -1.88 12.30
CA GLY A 144 9.75 -2.07 10.92
C GLY A 144 8.96 -1.28 9.88
N TRP A 145 9.10 -1.69 8.61
CA TRP A 145 8.46 -1.01 7.48
C TRP A 145 6.99 -1.40 7.38
N LYS A 146 6.11 -0.40 7.22
CA LYS A 146 4.68 -0.58 7.00
C LYS A 146 4.23 0.23 5.79
N VAL A 147 3.24 -0.27 5.06
CA VAL A 147 2.60 0.43 3.93
C VAL A 147 1.78 1.58 4.48
N HIS A 148 2.18 2.81 4.19
CA HIS A 148 1.46 4.02 4.56
C HIS A 148 0.25 4.18 3.63
N VAL A 149 -0.94 3.86 4.15
CA VAL A 149 -2.16 3.70 3.35
C VAL A 149 -2.58 5.01 2.70
N GLN A 150 -2.50 6.12 3.44
CA GLN A 150 -2.89 7.43 2.92
C GLN A 150 -2.05 7.81 1.70
N ASP A 151 -0.72 7.80 1.83
CA ASP A 151 0.16 8.20 0.72
C ASP A 151 0.08 7.25 -0.46
N THR A 152 -0.07 5.95 -0.19
CA THR A 152 -0.23 4.96 -1.26
C THR A 152 -1.52 5.24 -2.03
N MET A 153 -2.65 5.34 -1.33
CA MET A 153 -3.97 5.55 -1.94
C MET A 153 -4.04 6.86 -2.70
N PHE A 154 -3.75 7.99 -2.03
CA PHE A 154 -3.97 9.31 -2.59
C PHE A 154 -2.80 9.79 -3.46
N GLY A 155 -1.59 9.26 -3.25
CA GLY A 155 -0.43 9.51 -4.11
C GLY A 155 -0.55 8.81 -5.47
N SER A 156 -1.24 7.67 -5.53
CA SER A 156 -1.52 6.91 -6.76
C SER A 156 -3.01 6.87 -7.09
N PHE A 157 -3.75 7.93 -6.75
CA PHE A 157 -5.22 7.93 -6.77
C PHE A 157 -5.82 7.48 -8.09
N ASN A 158 -5.33 7.99 -9.24
CA ASN A 158 -5.85 7.62 -10.55
C ASN A 158 -5.51 6.20 -10.99
N GLU A 159 -4.48 5.57 -10.41
CA GLU A 159 -4.14 4.17 -10.67
C GLU A 159 -5.13 3.24 -9.97
N PHE A 160 -5.57 3.60 -8.76
CA PHE A 160 -6.57 2.83 -8.01
C PHE A 160 -8.01 3.18 -8.39
N VAL A 161 -8.27 4.45 -8.70
CA VAL A 161 -9.60 4.98 -9.01
C VAL A 161 -9.69 5.28 -10.51
N ARG A 162 -10.25 4.32 -11.24
CA ARG A 162 -10.49 4.40 -12.69
C ARG A 162 -11.32 5.64 -13.07
N PRO A 163 -11.18 6.19 -14.28
CA PRO A 163 -11.92 7.37 -14.72
C PRO A 163 -13.44 7.28 -14.54
N ALA A 164 -14.05 6.12 -14.85
CA ALA A 164 -15.47 5.90 -14.66
C ALA A 164 -15.88 5.90 -13.17
N ALA A 165 -15.07 5.28 -12.32
CA ALA A 165 -15.28 5.28 -10.86
C ALA A 165 -15.11 6.70 -10.29
N ARG A 166 -14.13 7.47 -10.79
CA ARG A 166 -13.91 8.87 -10.42
C ARG A 166 -15.13 9.74 -10.71
N GLN A 167 -15.74 9.61 -11.88
CA GLN A 167 -16.98 10.35 -12.20
C GLN A 167 -18.13 9.98 -11.27
N SER A 168 -18.27 8.69 -10.93
CA SER A 168 -19.24 8.23 -9.93
C SER A 168 -18.98 8.87 -8.56
N LEU A 169 -17.72 8.87 -8.13
CA LEU A 169 -17.28 9.48 -6.87
C LEU A 169 -17.57 10.99 -6.85
N VAL A 170 -17.24 11.74 -7.92
CA VAL A 170 -17.56 13.17 -8.02
C VAL A 170 -19.06 13.41 -7.88
N ARG A 171 -19.91 12.56 -8.50
CA ARG A 171 -21.38 12.67 -8.36
C ARG A 171 -21.85 12.44 -6.93
N GLN A 172 -21.31 11.44 -6.25
CA GLN A 172 -21.62 11.16 -4.84
C GLN A 172 -21.14 12.28 -3.92
N LEU A 173 -19.92 12.79 -4.14
CA LEU A 173 -19.40 13.91 -3.36
C LEU A 173 -20.19 15.20 -3.61
N ARG A 174 -20.67 15.42 -4.83
CA ARG A 174 -21.54 16.56 -5.15
C ARG A 174 -22.91 16.47 -4.47
N SER A 175 -23.49 15.27 -4.36
CA SER A 175 -24.74 15.10 -3.60
C SER A 175 -24.52 15.41 -2.11
N ILE A 176 -23.37 15.04 -1.55
CA ILE A 176 -22.97 15.41 -0.19
C ILE A 176 -22.76 16.93 -0.08
N ALA A 177 -22.06 17.55 -1.01
CA ALA A 177 -21.79 19.00 -1.02
C ALA A 177 -23.09 19.83 -1.00
N ASN A 178 -24.12 19.34 -1.68
CA ASN A 178 -25.44 19.96 -1.77
C ASN A 178 -26.42 19.50 -0.67
N SER A 179 -26.01 18.63 0.23
CA SER A 179 -26.85 18.14 1.35
C SER A 179 -26.76 19.08 2.57
N PRO A 180 -27.66 18.93 3.57
CA PRO A 180 -27.60 19.72 4.81
C PRO A 180 -26.27 19.59 5.57
N VAL A 181 -25.55 18.48 5.39
CA VAL A 181 -24.23 18.26 6.02
C VAL A 181 -23.06 18.78 5.17
N GLY A 182 -23.31 19.23 3.94
CA GLY A 182 -22.27 19.66 2.99
C GLY A 182 -21.43 20.84 3.47
N GLY A 183 -22.01 21.75 4.27
CA GLY A 183 -21.28 22.85 4.91
C GLY A 183 -20.26 22.35 5.94
N MET A 184 -20.65 21.38 6.77
CA MET A 184 -19.78 20.75 7.76
C MET A 184 -18.63 19.99 7.10
N VAL A 185 -18.93 19.24 6.02
CA VAL A 185 -17.89 18.49 5.26
C VAL A 185 -16.87 19.45 4.65
N ARG A 186 -17.33 20.57 4.05
CA ARG A 186 -16.43 21.62 3.54
C ARG A 186 -15.52 22.17 4.63
N GLN A 187 -16.06 22.47 5.81
CA GLN A 187 -15.26 22.97 6.94
C GLN A 187 -14.20 21.95 7.39
N GLN A 188 -14.55 20.66 7.46
CA GLN A 188 -13.59 19.60 7.78
C GLN A 188 -12.47 19.48 6.74
N LEU A 189 -12.83 19.52 5.45
CA LEU A 189 -11.85 19.49 4.36
C LEU A 189 -10.97 20.74 4.33
N GLN A 190 -11.48 21.90 4.72
CA GLN A 190 -10.67 23.12 4.85
C GLN A 190 -9.58 22.99 5.92
N MET A 191 -9.88 22.34 7.06
CA MET A 191 -8.86 22.05 8.09
C MET A 191 -7.78 21.10 7.59
N LEU A 192 -8.14 20.19 6.67
CA LEU A 192 -7.22 19.24 6.04
C LEU A 192 -6.62 19.73 4.73
N ARG A 193 -6.88 20.97 4.31
CA ARG A 193 -6.43 21.48 3.01
C ARG A 193 -4.91 21.33 2.78
N PRO A 194 -4.03 21.62 3.76
CA PRO A 194 -2.60 21.38 3.58
C PRO A 194 -2.24 19.92 3.33
N GLU A 195 -3.00 18.98 3.89
CA GLU A 195 -2.85 17.55 3.65
C GLU A 195 -3.33 17.17 2.25
N ILE A 196 -4.51 17.64 1.88
CA ILE A 196 -5.17 17.31 0.63
C ILE A 196 -4.38 17.86 -0.56
N ASP A 197 -3.80 19.04 -0.44
CA ASP A 197 -3.01 19.68 -1.50
C ASP A 197 -1.73 18.89 -1.83
N ARG A 198 -1.27 17.99 -0.94
CA ARG A 198 -0.19 17.03 -1.26
C ARG A 198 -0.59 15.97 -2.29
N TYR A 199 -1.89 15.77 -2.50
CA TYR A 199 -2.46 14.76 -3.38
C TYR A 199 -3.30 15.45 -4.49
N PRO A 200 -2.66 15.98 -5.55
CA PRO A 200 -3.32 16.86 -6.51
C PRO A 200 -4.50 16.21 -7.24
N GLN A 201 -4.39 14.91 -7.54
CA GLN A 201 -5.46 14.15 -8.19
C GLN A 201 -6.71 14.03 -7.29
N PHE A 202 -6.50 13.78 -6.00
CA PHE A 202 -7.58 13.73 -5.02
C PHE A 202 -8.17 15.12 -4.75
N ALA A 203 -7.32 16.14 -4.60
CA ALA A 203 -7.74 17.53 -4.46
C ALA A 203 -8.61 17.98 -5.65
N GLN A 204 -8.27 17.57 -6.88
CA GLN A 204 -9.06 17.87 -8.06
C GLN A 204 -10.46 17.26 -8.00
N VAL A 205 -10.61 16.02 -7.54
CA VAL A 205 -11.91 15.37 -7.35
C VAL A 205 -12.79 16.16 -6.37
N LEU A 206 -12.22 16.61 -5.25
CA LEU A 206 -12.94 17.38 -4.26
C LEU A 206 -13.37 18.77 -4.79
N LYS A 207 -12.51 19.43 -5.58
CA LYS A 207 -12.84 20.69 -6.28
C LYS A 207 -13.97 20.50 -7.28
N GLU A 208 -13.90 19.46 -8.11
CA GLU A 208 -14.96 19.12 -9.10
C GLU A 208 -16.32 18.80 -8.44
N ALA A 209 -16.28 18.33 -7.19
CA ALA A 209 -17.46 18.09 -6.37
C ALA A 209 -18.00 19.33 -5.65
N GLY A 210 -17.26 20.46 -5.65
CA GLY A 210 -17.63 21.68 -4.92
C GLY A 210 -17.36 21.62 -3.42
N LEU A 211 -16.43 20.77 -2.99
CA LEU A 211 -16.07 20.56 -1.58
C LEU A 211 -14.79 21.30 -1.15
N LEU A 212 -14.03 21.83 -2.11
CA LEU A 212 -12.84 22.69 -1.93
C LEU A 212 -12.97 23.92 -2.82
#